data_AF-A0A0D3BJE6-F1
#
_entry.id   AF-A0A0D3BJE6-F1
#
_cell.length_a   1.000
_cell.length_b   1.000
_cell.length_c   1.000
_cell.angle_alpha   90.00
_cell.angle_beta   90.00
_cell.angle_gamma   90.00
#
_symmetry.space_group_name_H-M   'P 1'
#
loop_
_entity.id
_entity.type
_entity.pdbx_description
1 polymer ?
#
loop_
_entity_poly.entity_id
_entity_poly.type
_entity_poly.pdbx_seq_one_letter_code
_entity_poly.pdbx_strand_id
1 'polypeptide(L)'
;MAIPTSTSMNEDEPPFKKRRLTFIRRQMTILMLPDDLILNCLARISRLDYPTLSLVSKRFRSLLTLVELYQTRTLLGCTESCL
;
A
#
# COMPACT_ATOMS: atom_id res chain seq x y z
N MET A 1 11.49 -57.62 36.92
CA MET A 1 12.13 -56.30 36.75
C MET A 1 12.04 -55.97 35.27
N ALA A 2 10.90 -55.40 34.81
CA ALA A 2 10.69 -53.95 34.63
C ALA A 2 11.50 -53.43 33.43
N ILE A 3 10.98 -52.99 32.27
CA ILE A 3 9.64 -52.69 31.71
C ILE A 3 9.82 -52.75 30.16
N PRO A 4 8.83 -53.19 29.35
CA PRO A 4 8.82 -52.92 27.91
C PRO A 4 8.31 -51.49 27.65
N THR A 5 9.14 -50.63 27.05
CA THR A 5 8.72 -49.27 26.69
C THR A 5 7.84 -49.29 25.45
N SER A 6 6.52 -49.35 25.65
CA SER A 6 5.53 -48.95 24.66
C SER A 6 5.07 -47.53 24.97
N THR A 7 5.27 -46.57 24.05
CA THR A 7 4.48 -45.32 23.92
C THR A 7 4.85 -44.76 22.54
N SER A 8 4.06 -45.10 21.52
CA SER A 8 2.96 -44.30 20.97
C SER A 8 3.43 -43.46 19.79
N MET A 9 2.79 -43.75 18.66
CA MET A 9 2.46 -42.85 17.56
C MET A 9 2.46 -41.38 18.01
N ASN A 10 3.01 -40.49 17.18
CA ASN A 10 2.20 -39.52 16.42
C ASN A 10 3.11 -38.76 15.45
N GLU A 11 2.71 -38.83 14.19
CA GLU A 11 3.15 -37.97 13.11
C GLU A 11 2.95 -36.50 13.49
N ASP A 12 3.95 -35.66 13.21
CA ASP A 12 3.74 -34.28 12.76
C ASP A 12 5.10 -33.78 12.23
N GLU A 13 5.58 -34.41 11.15
CA GLU A 13 6.52 -33.76 10.24
C GLU A 13 5.85 -32.48 9.75
N PRO A 14 6.34 -31.27 10.09
CA PRO A 14 5.65 -30.06 9.70
C PRO A 14 5.71 -29.99 8.17
N PRO A 15 4.56 -29.98 7.47
CA PRO A 15 4.55 -29.93 6.04
C PRO A 15 5.20 -28.61 5.64
N PHE A 16 6.22 -28.70 4.77
CA PHE A 16 6.61 -27.70 3.80
C PHE A 16 5.73 -26.45 3.89
N LYS A 17 6.21 -25.42 4.60
CA LYS A 17 5.50 -24.13 4.72
C LYS A 17 5.47 -23.46 3.34
N LYS A 18 4.59 -23.98 2.48
CA LYS A 18 4.00 -23.37 1.29
C LYS A 18 3.23 -22.13 1.73
N ARG A 19 3.94 -21.09 2.17
CA ARG A 19 3.30 -19.81 2.48
C ARG A 19 4.23 -18.60 2.42
N ARG A 20 5.18 -18.62 1.48
CA ARG A 20 5.69 -17.37 0.89
C ARG A 20 5.67 -17.34 -0.63
N LEU A 21 4.91 -18.22 -1.27
CA LEU A 21 4.42 -17.96 -2.64
C LEU A 21 3.20 -17.02 -2.65
N THR A 22 3.04 -16.16 -1.64
CA THR A 22 2.25 -14.92 -1.75
C THR A 22 3.14 -13.72 -2.08
N PHE A 23 4.46 -13.91 -2.12
CA PHE A 23 5.43 -12.90 -2.55
C PHE A 23 5.25 -12.49 -4.03
N ILE A 24 4.52 -13.28 -4.83
CA ILE A 24 4.24 -13.03 -6.27
C ILE A 24 2.78 -12.61 -6.50
N ARG A 25 2.20 -11.83 -5.60
CA ARG A 25 1.31 -10.75 -6.07
C ARG A 25 1.93 -9.48 -5.54
N ARG A 26 2.94 -8.99 -6.27
CA ARG A 26 3.52 -7.66 -6.04
C ARG A 26 2.41 -6.65 -6.33
N GLN A 27 1.49 -6.49 -5.39
CA GLN A 27 0.55 -5.39 -5.34
C GLN A 27 1.43 -4.17 -5.11
N MET A 28 1.96 -3.63 -6.21
CA MET A 28 2.50 -2.28 -6.25
C MET A 28 1.33 -1.36 -5.96
N THR A 29 1.01 -1.19 -4.68
CA THR A 29 0.02 -0.22 -4.24
C THR A 29 0.65 1.15 -4.41
N ILE A 30 -0.16 2.16 -4.75
CA ILE A 30 0.32 3.55 -4.86
C ILE A 30 1.02 3.99 -3.57
N LEU A 31 0.66 3.39 -2.43
CA LEU A 31 1.28 3.59 -1.12
C LEU A 31 2.72 3.06 -0.99
N MET A 32 3.27 2.36 -1.98
CA MET A 32 4.68 1.95 -1.99
C MET A 32 5.56 2.90 -2.81
N LEU A 33 4.97 3.86 -3.52
CA LEU A 33 5.74 4.87 -4.25
C LEU A 33 6.27 5.95 -3.31
N PRO A 34 7.37 6.63 -3.69
CA PRO A 34 7.79 7.89 -3.10
C PRO A 34 6.69 8.95 -3.18
N ASP A 35 6.65 9.85 -2.19
CA ASP A 35 5.65 10.91 -2.11
C ASP A 35 5.66 11.81 -3.35
N ASP A 36 6.82 12.14 -3.91
CA ASP A 36 6.96 12.98 -5.11
C ASP A 36 6.24 12.40 -6.33
N LEU A 37 6.31 11.08 -6.53
CA LEU A 37 5.64 10.41 -7.63
C LEU A 37 4.13 10.41 -7.42
N ILE A 38 3.67 10.19 -6.19
CA ILE A 38 2.25 10.25 -5.85
C ILE A 38 1.74 11.67 -6.05
N LEU A 39 2.49 12.68 -5.63
CA LEU A 39 2.16 14.10 -5.76
C LEU A 39 2.03 14.51 -7.23
N ASN A 40 2.94 14.05 -8.09
CA ASN A 40 2.86 14.27 -9.54
C ASN A 40 1.62 13.60 -10.15
N CYS A 41 1.27 12.38 -9.72
CA CYS A 41 0.02 11.75 -10.13
C CYS A 41 -1.21 12.56 -9.66
N LEU A 42 -1.24 12.97 -8.39
CA LEU A 42 -2.34 13.76 -7.82
C LEU A 42 -2.49 15.13 -8.50
N ALA A 43 -1.38 15.79 -8.85
CA ALA A 43 -1.39 17.08 -9.53
C ALA A 43 -2.12 17.06 -10.89
N ARG A 44 -2.19 15.89 -11.54
CA ARG A 44 -2.90 15.70 -12.82
C ARG A 44 -4.39 15.41 -12.65
N ILE A 45 -4.84 15.09 -11.44
CA ILE A 45 -6.24 14.77 -11.15
C ILE A 45 -7.01 16.08 -10.89
N SER A 46 -8.31 16.12 -11.20
CA SER A 46 -9.14 17.28 -10.91
C SER A 46 -9.26 17.52 -9.40
N ARG A 47 -9.38 18.79 -9.00
CA ARG A 47 -9.59 19.17 -7.58
C ARG A 47 -10.89 18.60 -7.01
N LEU A 48 -11.88 18.33 -7.85
CA LEU A 48 -13.18 17.80 -7.42
C LEU A 48 -13.06 16.39 -6.84
N ASP A 49 -12.04 15.62 -7.22
CA ASP A 49 -11.81 14.27 -6.72
C ASP A 49 -11.00 14.24 -5.40
N TYR A 50 -10.42 15.36 -4.99
CA TYR A 50 -9.56 15.42 -3.81
C TYR A 50 -10.26 15.06 -2.49
N PRO A 51 -11.52 15.49 -2.24
CA PRO A 51 -12.26 15.05 -1.06
C PRO A 51 -12.38 13.52 -0.99
N THR A 52 -12.65 12.88 -2.12
CA THR A 52 -12.74 11.42 -2.24
C THR A 52 -11.39 10.75 -2.01
N LEU A 53 -10.33 11.28 -2.62
CA LEU A 53 -8.97 10.74 -2.48
C LEU A 53 -8.41 10.88 -1.06
N SER A 54 -8.77 11.96 -0.36
CA SER A 54 -8.41 12.20 1.05
C SER A 54 -8.93 11.10 1.99
N LEU A 55 -10.06 10.47 1.64
CA LEU A 55 -10.68 9.39 2.43
C LEU A 55 -9.99 8.03 2.24
N VAL A 56 -9.21 7.85 1.17
CA VAL A 56 -8.58 6.55 0.83
C VAL A 56 -7.55 6.14 1.88
N SER A 57 -6.72 7.09 2.35
CA SER A 57 -5.77 6.82 3.42
C SER A 57 -5.30 8.13 4.08
N LYS A 58 -4.76 7.99 5.31
CA LYS A 58 -4.13 9.10 6.02
C LYS A 58 -3.00 9.76 5.21
N ARG A 59 -2.26 8.96 4.43
CA ARG A 59 -1.15 9.47 3.60
C ARG A 59 -1.65 10.33 2.45
N PHE A 60 -2.72 9.93 1.76
CA PHE A 60 -3.32 10.75 0.71
C PHE A 60 -3.84 12.09 1.26
N ARG A 61 -4.49 12.06 2.43
CA ARG A 61 -4.91 13.29 3.10
C ARG A 61 -3.75 14.24 3.36
N SER A 62 -2.62 13.74 3.87
CA SER A 62 -1.43 14.56 4.11
C SER A 62 -0.81 15.12 2.82
N LEU A 63 -0.75 14.32 1.75
CA LEU A 63 -0.19 14.75 0.47
C LEU A 63 -1.05 15.82 -0.21
N LEU A 64 -2.38 15.69 -0.15
CA LEU A 64 -3.31 16.68 -0.70
C LEU A 64 -3.23 18.04 0.02
N THR A 65 -2.77 18.05 1.28
CA THR A 65 -2.55 19.29 2.05
C THR A 65 -1.19 19.95 1.80
N LEU A 66 -0.28 19.29 1.09
CA LEU A 66 1.08 19.78 0.91
C LEU A 66 1.12 20.93 -0.10
N VAL A 67 1.86 21.99 0.24
CA VAL A 67 2.07 23.15 -0.65
C VAL A 67 2.71 22.74 -1.97
N GLU A 68 3.60 21.74 -1.94
CA GLU A 68 4.26 21.19 -3.12
C GLU A 68 3.24 20.74 -4.17
N LEU A 69 2.08 20.18 -3.78
CA LEU A 69 1.05 19.77 -4.73
C LEU A 69 0.57 20.95 -5.60
N TYR A 70 0.38 22.12 -4.99
CA TYR A 70 -0.05 23.34 -5.69
C TYR A 70 1.04 23.85 -6.63
N GLN A 71 2.32 23.74 -6.22
CA GLN A 71 3.46 24.10 -7.05
C GLN A 71 3.58 23.16 -8.24
N THR A 72 3.49 21.84 -8.02
CA THR A 72 3.51 20.82 -9.07
C THR A 72 2.40 21.05 -10.08
N ARG A 73 1.17 21.34 -9.62
CA ARG A 73 0.05 21.67 -10.53
C ARG A 73 0.33 22.90 -11.40
N THR A 74 0.85 23.95 -10.79
CA THR A 74 1.21 25.18 -11.50
C THR A 74 2.27 24.90 -12.56
N LEU A 75 3.32 24.14 -12.21
CA LEU A 75 4.38 23.73 -13.12
C LEU A 75 3.85 22.88 -14.28
N LEU A 76 2.89 21.99 -14.01
CA LEU A 76 2.27 21.15 -15.04
C LEU A 76 1.23 21.90 -15.90
N GLY A 77 0.93 23.17 -15.59
CA GLY A 77 -0.12 23.92 -16.28
C GLY A 77 -1.53 23.40 -15.98
N CYS A 78 -1.70 22.62 -14.91
CA CYS A 78 -3.00 22.08 -14.47
C CYS A 78 -3.79 23.15 -13.69
N THR A 79 -4.13 24.24 -14.37
CA THR A 79 -4.94 25.35 -13.84
C THR A 79 -6.41 25.08 -14.06
N GLU A 80 -6.93 24.03 -13.44
CA GLU A 80 -8.39 23.89 -13.35
C GLU A 80 -8.93 24.98 -12.44
N SER A 81 -9.94 25.70 -12.91
CA SER A 81 -10.67 26.67 -12.10
C SER A 81 -11.38 25.89 -10.98
N CYS A 82 -11.05 26.18 -9.72
CA CYS A 82 -11.90 25.73 -8.62
C CYS A 82 -13.23 26.48 -8.76
N LEU A 83 -14.29 25.74 -9.11
CA LEU A 83 -15.66 26.22 -8.94
C LEU A 83 -15.95 26.44 -7.45
#